data_AF-A0A9K3GMH0-F1
#
_entry.id   AF-A0A9K3GMH0-F1
#
_cell.length_a   1.000
_cell.length_b   1.000
_cell.length_c   1.000
_cell.angle_alpha   90.00
_cell.angle_beta   90.00
_cell.angle_gamma   90.00
#
_symmetry.space_group_name_H-M   'P 1'
#
loop_
_entity.id
_entity.type
_entity.pdbx_description
1 polymer ?
#
loop_
_entity_poly.entity_id
_entity_poly.type
_entity_poly.pdbx_seq_one_letter_code
_entity_poly.pdbx_strand_id
1 'polypeptide(L)'
;HQDNLPLLRTWWRLFAIGFPSPFHVNSWILYFSFICMLLACSCPTLLGMAASLLACSATGTCSDPEDNDKFQFYVIVTCVVCVIQSTALAGADWAGWEMGARWRKELTTAMHEKYFSREHFYRLNLMGMQPDQRIAADVEQRIAADVGTLVTC
;
A
#
# COMPACT_ATOMS: atom_id res chain seq x y z
N HIS A 1 -31.07 4.04 -4.32
CA HIS A 1 -29.70 4.35 -4.81
C HIS A 1 -29.24 5.80 -4.48
N GLN A 2 -30.03 6.62 -3.75
CA GLN A 2 -29.71 8.02 -3.42
C GLN A 2 -29.03 8.21 -2.03
N ASP A 3 -28.96 7.19 -1.19
CA ASP A 3 -28.49 7.33 0.20
C ASP A 3 -26.96 7.31 0.37
N ASN A 4 -26.19 6.99 -0.68
CA ASN A 4 -24.73 6.86 -0.61
C ASN A 4 -23.97 8.16 -0.92
N LEU A 5 -24.65 9.16 -1.49
CA LEU A 5 -24.08 10.48 -1.82
C LEU A 5 -23.47 11.23 -0.63
N PRO A 6 -24.12 11.30 0.55
CA PRO A 6 -23.53 11.96 1.72
C PRO A 6 -22.32 11.21 2.27
N LEU A 7 -22.34 9.87 2.22
CA LEU A 7 -21.24 9.01 2.65
C LEU A 7 -20.02 9.22 1.77
N LEU A 8 -20.17 9.12 0.44
CA LEU A 8 -19.10 9.35 -0.52
C LEU A 8 -18.50 10.75 -0.38
N ARG A 9 -19.33 11.79 -0.22
CA ARG A 9 -18.85 13.16 -0.03
C ARG A 9 -18.03 13.31 1.25
N THR A 10 -18.45 12.65 2.33
CA THR A 10 -17.72 12.68 3.61
C THR A 10 -16.39 11.94 3.46
N TRP A 11 -16.41 10.80 2.79
CA TRP A 11 -15.22 10.01 2.48
C TRP A 11 -14.21 10.78 1.63
N TRP A 12 -14.65 11.45 0.57
CA TRP A 12 -13.81 12.31 -0.26
C TRP A 12 -13.18 13.46 0.50
N ARG A 13 -13.90 14.06 1.46
CA ARG A 13 -13.32 15.10 2.32
C ARG A 13 -12.25 14.57 3.25
N LEU A 14 -12.42 13.36 3.78
CA LEU A 14 -11.40 12.70 4.60
C LEU A 14 -10.17 12.33 3.77
N PHE A 15 -10.37 11.84 2.55
CA PHE A 15 -9.30 11.50 1.62
C PHE A 15 -8.50 12.74 1.18
N ALA A 16 -9.19 13.85 0.92
CA ALA A 16 -8.56 15.11 0.54
C ALA A 16 -7.69 15.71 1.67
N ILE A 17 -7.93 15.36 2.94
CA ILE A 17 -7.06 15.77 4.06
C ILE A 17 -5.74 15.00 4.02
N GLY A 18 -5.77 13.70 3.69
CA GLY A 18 -4.57 12.87 3.58
C GLY A 18 -3.75 13.07 2.29
N PHE A 19 -4.41 13.51 1.21
CA PHE A 19 -3.79 13.77 -0.08
C PHE A 19 -4.10 15.20 -0.56
N PRO A 20 -3.50 16.22 0.07
CA PRO A 20 -3.82 17.61 -0.25
C PRO A 20 -3.33 18.03 -1.64
N SER A 21 -2.23 17.44 -2.13
CA SER A 21 -1.65 17.76 -3.44
C SER A 21 -0.86 16.56 -4.00
N PRO A 22 -0.69 16.46 -5.33
CA PRO A 22 0.07 15.38 -5.97
C PRO A 22 1.58 15.41 -5.66
N PHE A 23 2.09 16.54 -5.16
CA PHE A 23 3.48 16.69 -4.72
C PHE A 23 3.65 16.49 -3.22
N HIS A 24 2.58 16.09 -2.51
CA HIS A 24 2.68 15.75 -1.12
C HIS A 24 3.40 14.42 -0.94
N VAL A 25 4.10 14.25 0.18
CA VAL A 25 4.89 13.04 0.44
C VAL A 25 4.02 11.78 0.42
N ASN A 26 2.76 11.88 0.86
CA ASN A 26 1.81 10.77 0.81
C ASN A 26 1.54 10.35 -0.65
N SER A 27 1.38 11.29 -1.59
CA SER A 27 1.21 10.95 -3.00
C SER A 27 2.43 10.22 -3.58
N TRP A 28 3.65 10.61 -3.17
CA TRP A 28 4.87 9.89 -3.59
C TRP A 28 4.95 8.47 -3.04
N ILE A 29 4.53 8.25 -1.79
CA ILE A 29 4.46 6.91 -1.20
C ILE A 29 3.42 6.04 -1.95
N LEU A 30 2.28 6.61 -2.36
CA LEU A 30 1.33 5.90 -3.22
C LEU A 30 1.93 5.52 -4.58
N TYR A 31 2.60 6.46 -5.25
CA TYR A 31 3.24 6.17 -6.53
C TYR A 31 4.31 5.08 -6.41
N PHE A 32 5.10 5.13 -5.33
CA PHE A 32 6.09 4.10 -5.02
C PHE A 32 5.42 2.73 -4.82
N SER A 33 4.35 2.66 -4.00
CA SER A 33 3.60 1.40 -3.81
C SER A 33 3.03 0.86 -5.12
N PHE A 34 2.46 1.74 -5.96
CA PHE A 34 1.94 1.36 -7.26
C PHE A 34 3.03 0.76 -8.17
N ILE A 35 4.22 1.35 -8.21
CA ILE A 35 5.37 0.82 -8.96
C ILE A 35 5.80 -0.55 -8.39
N CYS A 36 5.89 -0.68 -7.07
CA CYS A 36 6.20 -1.95 -6.41
C CYS A 36 5.19 -3.05 -6.76
N MET A 37 3.90 -2.73 -6.82
CA MET A 37 2.84 -3.67 -7.19
C MET A 37 2.89 -4.07 -8.67
N LEU A 38 3.20 -3.14 -9.57
CA LEU A 38 3.44 -3.46 -10.98
C LEU A 38 4.62 -4.41 -11.16
N LEU A 39 5.71 -4.20 -10.42
CA LEU A 39 6.86 -5.09 -10.41
C LEU A 39 6.51 -6.46 -9.80
N ALA A 40 5.78 -6.48 -8.70
CA ALA A 40 5.32 -7.71 -8.04
C ALA A 40 4.36 -8.53 -8.90
N CYS A 41 3.57 -7.90 -9.77
CA CYS A 41 2.66 -8.58 -10.69
C CYS A 41 3.36 -9.11 -11.96
N SER A 42 4.36 -8.38 -12.48
CA SER A 42 5.07 -8.76 -13.70
C SER A 42 6.19 -9.78 -13.48
N CYS A 43 6.94 -9.70 -12.37
CA CYS A 43 8.04 -10.63 -12.04
C CYS A 43 7.66 -12.12 -12.00
N PRO A 44 6.51 -12.54 -11.41
CA PRO A 44 6.13 -13.95 -11.33
C PRO A 44 5.97 -14.60 -12.70
N THR A 45 5.49 -13.86 -13.70
CA THR A 45 5.35 -14.38 -15.07
C THR A 45 6.71 -14.63 -15.72
N LEU A 46 7.67 -13.73 -15.50
CA LEU A 46 9.06 -13.88 -15.95
C LEU A 46 9.76 -15.03 -15.22
N LEU A 47 9.53 -15.15 -13.91
CA LEU A 47 10.05 -16.24 -13.09
C LEU A 47 9.52 -17.60 -13.57
N GLY A 48 8.22 -17.70 -13.87
CA GLY A 48 7.61 -18.93 -14.40
C GLY A 48 8.17 -19.33 -15.77
N MET A 49 8.43 -18.35 -16.64
CA MET A 49 9.09 -18.61 -17.93
C MET A 49 10.55 -19.03 -17.76
N ALA A 50 11.31 -18.35 -16.90
CA ALA A 50 12.72 -18.70 -16.65
C ALA A 50 12.87 -20.06 -15.98
N ALA A 51 12.01 -20.38 -15.00
CA ALA A 51 11.99 -21.66 -14.30
C ALA A 51 11.60 -22.82 -15.23
N SER A 52 10.66 -22.59 -16.16
CA SER A 52 10.28 -23.62 -17.14
C SER A 52 11.39 -23.88 -18.16
N LEU A 53 12.11 -22.86 -18.62
CA LEU A 53 13.30 -23.02 -19.46
C LEU A 53 14.46 -23.71 -18.72
N LEU A 54 14.68 -23.38 -17.45
CA LEU A 54 15.66 -24.06 -16.59
C LEU A 54 15.34 -25.55 -16.46
N ALA A 55 14.09 -25.89 -16.14
CA ALA A 55 13.66 -27.29 -16.04
C ALA A 55 13.91 -28.04 -17.37
N CYS A 56 13.54 -27.42 -18.49
CA CYS A 56 13.76 -27.90 -19.86
C CYS A 56 15.24 -28.20 -20.17
N SER A 57 16.13 -27.30 -19.74
CA SER A 57 17.58 -27.44 -19.93
C SER A 57 18.17 -28.54 -19.03
N ALA A 58 17.69 -28.66 -17.79
CA ALA A 58 18.13 -29.67 -16.83
C ALA A 58 17.68 -31.09 -17.21
N THR A 59 16.53 -31.23 -17.87
CA THR A 59 16.02 -32.53 -18.37
C THR A 59 16.57 -32.91 -19.74
N GLY A 60 17.37 -32.05 -20.39
CA GLY A 60 17.95 -32.30 -21.72
C GLY A 60 16.91 -32.34 -22.85
N THR A 61 15.68 -31.88 -22.60
CA THR A 61 14.59 -31.91 -23.58
C THR A 61 14.62 -30.73 -24.56
N CYS A 62 15.35 -29.66 -24.20
CA CYS A 62 15.25 -28.36 -24.87
C CYS A 62 16.63 -27.71 -25.16
N SER A 63 17.76 -28.38 -24.84
CA SER A 63 19.12 -27.92 -25.15
C SER A 63 20.10 -29.07 -25.26
N ASP A 64 21.13 -28.88 -26.09
CA ASP A 64 22.28 -29.77 -26.20
C ASP A 64 23.04 -29.85 -24.86
N PRO A 65 23.57 -31.02 -24.48
CA PRO A 65 24.16 -31.27 -23.16
C PRO A 65 25.46 -30.49 -22.86
N GLU A 66 26.01 -29.74 -23.81
CA GLU A 66 27.25 -28.96 -23.64
C GLU A 66 27.05 -27.48 -23.29
N ASP A 67 25.80 -26.98 -23.29
CA ASP A 67 25.52 -25.53 -23.20
C ASP A 67 25.39 -25.02 -21.73
N ASN A 68 26.41 -25.31 -20.92
CA ASN A 68 26.48 -24.96 -19.49
C ASN A 68 26.35 -23.44 -19.23
N ASP A 69 26.84 -22.61 -20.16
CA ASP A 69 26.80 -21.15 -20.04
C ASP A 69 25.37 -20.61 -20.04
N LYS A 70 24.48 -21.19 -20.86
CA LYS A 70 23.06 -20.80 -20.90
C LYS A 70 22.33 -21.20 -19.62
N PHE A 71 22.63 -22.37 -19.07
CA PHE A 71 22.08 -22.80 -17.80
C PHE A 71 22.47 -21.84 -16.67
N GLN A 72 23.76 -21.50 -16.57
CA GLN A 72 24.25 -20.53 -15.58
C GLN A 72 23.59 -19.15 -15.74
N PHE A 73 23.43 -18.67 -16.97
CA PHE A 73 22.72 -17.43 -17.26
C PHE A 73 21.29 -17.45 -16.72
N TYR A 74 20.51 -18.51 -17.00
CA TYR A 74 19.13 -18.60 -16.53
C TYR A 74 19.02 -18.71 -15.00
N VAL A 75 19.95 -19.41 -14.35
CA VAL A 75 20.02 -19.46 -12.87
C VAL A 75 20.23 -18.05 -12.31
N ILE A 76 21.22 -17.31 -12.84
CA ILE A 76 21.52 -15.94 -12.40
C ILE A 76 20.32 -15.01 -12.60
N VAL A 77 19.69 -15.04 -13.78
CA VAL A 77 18.50 -14.21 -14.06
C VAL A 77 17.36 -14.53 -13.10
N THR A 78 17.09 -15.81 -12.84
CA THR A 78 16.04 -16.24 -11.91
C THR A 78 16.32 -15.75 -10.49
N CYS A 79 17.57 -15.87 -10.01
CA CYS A 79 17.95 -15.36 -8.69
C CYS A 79 17.78 -13.84 -8.59
N VAL A 80 18.17 -13.08 -9.62
CA VAL A 80 18.00 -11.62 -9.66
C VAL A 80 16.51 -11.24 -9.64
N VAL A 81 15.68 -11.91 -10.44
CA VAL A 81 14.22 -11.70 -10.47
C VAL A 81 13.60 -11.98 -9.11
N CYS A 82 13.99 -13.06 -8.42
CA CYS A 82 13.53 -13.36 -7.05
C CYS A 82 13.87 -12.21 -6.07
N VAL A 83 15.11 -11.71 -6.10
CA VAL A 83 15.54 -10.62 -5.21
C VAL A 83 14.76 -9.35 -5.47
N ILE A 84 14.54 -8.99 -6.74
CA ILE A 84 13.73 -7.83 -7.13
C ILE A 84 12.29 -7.99 -6.62
N GLN A 85 11.70 -9.18 -6.81
CA GLN A 85 10.32 -9.45 -6.38
C GLN A 85 10.18 -9.37 -4.86
N SER A 86 11.08 -9.99 -4.10
CA SER A 86 11.04 -9.92 -2.63
C SER A 86 11.20 -8.48 -2.12
N THR A 87 12.09 -7.70 -2.75
CA THR A 87 12.29 -6.30 -2.40
C THR A 87 11.06 -5.46 -2.75
N ALA A 88 10.41 -5.71 -3.88
CA ALA A 88 9.21 -5.00 -4.30
C ALA A 88 8.03 -5.26 -3.35
N LEU A 89 7.81 -6.51 -2.95
CA LEU A 89 6.77 -6.87 -1.97
C LEU A 89 7.02 -6.22 -0.61
N ALA A 90 8.25 -6.30 -0.09
CA ALA A 90 8.60 -5.64 1.17
C ALA A 90 8.47 -4.11 1.08
N GLY A 91 8.78 -3.53 -0.08
CA GLY A 91 8.59 -2.10 -0.35
C GLY A 91 7.12 -1.69 -0.33
N ALA A 92 6.23 -2.49 -0.92
CA ALA A 92 4.78 -2.26 -0.88
C ALA A 92 4.24 -2.36 0.56
N ASP A 93 4.63 -3.39 1.31
CA ASP A 93 4.25 -3.56 2.72
C ASP A 93 4.70 -2.37 3.58
N TRP A 94 5.95 -1.94 3.41
CA TRP A 94 6.47 -0.76 4.09
C TRP A 94 5.67 0.50 3.73
N ALA A 95 5.35 0.70 2.45
CA ALA A 95 4.58 1.84 1.99
C ALA A 95 3.17 1.85 2.59
N GLY A 96 2.52 0.69 2.71
CA GLY A 96 1.22 0.56 3.39
C GLY A 96 1.28 0.93 4.86
N TRP A 97 2.29 0.44 5.60
CA TRP A 97 2.48 0.77 7.01
C TRP A 97 2.76 2.26 7.23
N GLU A 98 3.69 2.83 6.46
CA GLU A 98 4.06 4.25 6.55
C GLU A 98 2.86 5.15 6.18
N MET A 99 2.10 4.77 5.15
CA MET A 99 0.88 5.48 4.76
C MET A 99 -0.15 5.48 5.88
N GLY A 100 -0.43 4.30 6.47
CA GLY A 100 -1.37 4.19 7.58
C GLY A 100 -0.95 5.03 8.79
N ALA A 101 0.35 5.04 9.12
CA ALA A 101 0.89 5.84 10.22
C ALA A 101 0.78 7.36 9.96
N ARG A 102 1.14 7.80 8.75
CA ARG A 102 1.04 9.21 8.36
C ARG A 102 -0.39 9.69 8.32
N TRP A 103 -1.28 8.90 7.74
CA TRP A 103 -2.67 9.31 7.62
C TRP A 103 -3.35 9.36 8.98
N ARG A 104 -3.02 8.43 9.89
CA ARG A 104 -3.44 8.52 11.31
C ARG A 104 -2.99 9.83 11.94
N LYS A 105 -1.72 10.21 11.76
CA LYS A 105 -1.18 11.48 12.30
C LYS A 105 -1.91 12.70 11.74
N GLU A 106 -2.07 12.78 10.43
CA GLU A 106 -2.72 13.92 9.76
C GLU A 106 -4.21 14.02 10.13
N LEU A 107 -4.92 12.89 10.12
CA LEU A 107 -6.34 12.85 10.45
C LEU A 107 -6.58 13.21 11.92
N THR A 108 -5.79 12.64 12.84
CA THR A 108 -5.88 13.00 14.27
C THR A 108 -5.58 14.47 14.50
N THR A 109 -4.58 15.03 13.81
CA THR A 109 -4.22 16.45 13.92
C THR A 109 -5.36 17.34 13.41
N ALA A 110 -5.91 17.05 12.23
CA ALA A 110 -7.02 17.80 11.65
C ALA A 110 -8.31 17.70 12.49
N MET A 111 -8.56 16.55 13.11
CA MET A 111 -9.70 16.36 14.02
C MET A 111 -9.47 17.10 15.35
N HIS A 112 -8.27 17.02 15.92
CA HIS A 112 -7.90 17.75 17.14
C HIS A 112 -8.04 19.26 16.96
N GLU A 113 -7.55 19.80 15.85
CA GLU A 113 -7.65 21.23 15.55
C GLU A 113 -9.12 21.70 15.51
N LYS A 114 -10.01 20.92 14.89
CA LYS A 114 -11.45 21.22 14.88
C LYS A 114 -12.12 21.02 16.24
N TYR A 115 -11.69 20.01 16.98
CA TYR A 115 -12.26 19.67 18.28
C TYR A 115 -12.00 20.75 19.33
N PHE A 116 -10.79 21.30 19.35
CA PHE A 116 -10.42 22.40 20.26
C PHE A 116 -10.78 23.79 19.73
N SER A 117 -11.31 23.90 18.51
CA SER A 117 -11.78 25.16 17.97
C SER A 117 -13.20 25.51 18.47
N ARG A 118 -13.45 26.82 18.70
CA ARG A 118 -14.80 27.40 18.88
C ARG A 118 -15.69 26.69 19.91
N GLU A 119 -15.14 26.34 21.07
CA GLU A 119 -15.86 25.71 22.20
C GLU A 119 -16.55 24.37 21.84
N HIS A 120 -16.19 23.72 20.73
CA HIS A 120 -16.79 22.45 20.32
C HIS A 120 -16.57 21.35 21.35
N PHE A 121 -15.39 21.32 21.99
CA PHE A 121 -15.12 20.49 23.17
C PHE A 121 -16.25 20.57 24.20
N TYR A 122 -16.60 21.78 24.66
CA TYR A 122 -17.61 21.98 25.69
C TYR A 122 -19.00 21.60 25.22
N ARG A 123 -19.37 21.97 23.99
CA ARG A 123 -20.69 21.61 23.44
C ARG A 123 -20.88 20.10 23.29
N LEU A 124 -19.84 19.40 22.83
CA LEU A 124 -19.89 17.95 22.62
C LEU A 124 -19.98 17.20 23.96
N ASN A 125 -19.22 17.64 24.97
CA ASN A 125 -19.30 17.07 26.33
C ASN A 125 -20.64 17.37 27.01
N LEU A 126 -21.21 18.57 26.84
CA LEU A 126 -22.53 18.93 27.35
C LEU A 126 -23.66 18.08 26.73
N MET A 127 -23.47 17.60 25.50
CA MET A 127 -24.40 16.68 24.83
C MET A 127 -24.21 15.21 25.26
N GLY A 128 -23.28 14.92 26.18
CA GLY A 128 -23.00 13.56 26.65
C GLY A 128 -22.38 12.65 25.58
N MET A 129 -21.88 13.21 24.47
CA MET A 129 -21.15 12.44 23.49
C MET A 129 -19.73 12.19 23.99
N GLN A 130 -19.17 11.03 23.65
CA GLN A 130 -17.77 10.65 23.93
C GLN A 130 -16.94 10.75 22.63
N PRO A 131 -16.69 11.96 22.10
CA PRO A 131 -15.99 12.15 20.83
C PRO A 131 -14.54 11.67 20.90
N ASP A 132 -13.89 11.76 22.07
CA ASP A 132 -12.50 11.37 22.26
C ASP A 132 -12.28 9.88 21.97
N GLN A 133 -13.19 9.04 22.46
CA GLN A 133 -13.16 7.59 22.24
C GLN A 133 -13.43 7.24 20.77
N ARG A 134 -14.32 7.98 20.11
CA ARG A 134 -14.60 7.78 18.67
C ARG A 134 -13.43 8.21 17.80
N ILE A 135 -12.80 9.36 18.09
CA ILE A 135 -11.63 9.82 17.33
C ILE A 135 -10.48 8.83 17.49
N ALA A 136 -10.18 8.37 18.71
CA ALA A 136 -9.13 7.37 18.93
C ALA A 136 -9.46 6.03 18.26
N ALA A 137 -10.65 5.47 18.47
CA ALA A 137 -11.00 4.16 17.94
C ALA A 137 -11.17 4.15 16.41
N ASP A 138 -11.88 5.13 15.84
CA ASP A 138 -12.22 5.11 14.40
C ASP A 138 -11.02 5.49 13.51
N VAL A 139 -10.17 6.42 13.97
CA VAL A 139 -8.97 6.83 13.22
C VAL A 139 -7.88 5.75 13.31
N GLU A 140 -7.67 5.15 14.49
CA GLU A 140 -6.59 4.18 14.66
C GLU A 140 -6.90 2.80 14.10
N GLN A 141 -8.11 2.28 14.33
CA GLN A 141 -8.42 0.87 14.07
C GLN A 141 -9.03 0.60 12.70
N ARG A 142 -9.74 1.57 12.10
CA ARG A 142 -10.51 1.32 10.87
C ARG A 142 -9.93 2.04 9.68
N ILE A 143 -9.83 3.36 9.73
CA ILE A 143 -9.48 4.16 8.54
C ILE A 143 -8.01 3.99 8.16
N ALA A 144 -7.08 4.06 9.13
CA ALA A 144 -5.65 3.93 8.84
C ALA A 144 -5.26 2.50 8.39
N ALA A 145 -5.93 1.49 8.94
CA ALA A 145 -5.68 0.08 8.62
C ALA A 145 -6.23 -0.28 7.23
N ASP A 146 -7.48 0.13 6.93
CA ASP A 146 -8.12 -0.11 5.63
C ASP A 146 -7.37 0.55 4.47
N VAL A 147 -6.55 1.56 4.77
CA VAL A 147 -5.85 2.31 3.74
C VAL A 147 -4.43 1.78 3.57
N GLY A 148 -3.80 1.37 4.66
CA GLY A 148 -2.59 0.56 4.56
C GLY A 148 -2.85 -0.68 3.69
N THR A 149 -3.96 -1.38 3.92
CA THR A 149 -4.33 -2.54 3.10
C THR A 149 -4.62 -2.16 1.64
N LEU A 150 -5.37 -1.07 1.40
CA LEU A 150 -5.69 -0.63 0.04
C LEU A 150 -4.44 -0.21 -0.77
N VAL A 151 -3.37 0.22 -0.09
CA VAL A 151 -2.09 0.56 -0.73
C VAL A 151 -1.23 -0.68 -1.02
N THR A 152 -1.41 -1.76 -0.25
CA THR A 152 -0.73 -3.05 -0.44
C THR A 152 -1.47 -4.05 -1.33
N CYS A 153 -2.74 -3.78 -1.68
CA CYS A 153 -3.57 -4.62 -2.55
C CYS A 153 -3.49 -4.22 -4.02
#